data_AF-A0A227JI02-F1
#
_entry.id   AF-A0A227JI02-F1
#
_cell.length_a   1.000
_cell.length_b   1.000
_cell.length_c   1.000
_cell.angle_alpha   90.00
_cell.angle_beta   90.00
_cell.angle_gamma   90.00
#
_symmetry.space_group_name_H-M   'P 1'
#
loop_
_entity.id
_entity.type
_entity.pdbx_description
1 polymer ?
#
loop_
_entity_poly.entity_id
_entity_poly.type
_entity_poly.pdbx_seq_one_letter_code
_entity_poly.pdbx_strand_id
1 'polypeptide(L)'
;MAKILIPSSLIPLTGAVLQCLLLAKEQGFSIDEIELGVSPTQFIQLVLGQNTFRVGTDLIDVCEEAETADFVLYYQSGLSVSECRQQPSSAIFIGIQDVESKLDDSVKTTSADVLDIWRHPVNDEIRALSVASTSRTTTLQTDQHLAWTVTLLALDFPIEDALTLARPMTNVSRETLINGETMVKQEWASQFADFPTPVLEDCRLGIKVGWSSHGQSVNFPHLSKQSLGLYPVVDDVSWIERLLPLGINTIQLRIKDPYQPDLEQQIARAIELGRQYDAQVFINDYWQLAIKHGAFGVHLGQEDIEDSNLSQLSTA
;
A
#
# COMPACT_ATOMS: atom_id res chain seq x y z
N MET A 1 5.31 -26.39 0.06
CA MET A 1 6.03 -26.39 -1.22
C MET A 1 5.15 -25.80 -2.31
N ALA A 2 5.48 -24.57 -2.68
CA ALA A 2 4.84 -23.84 -3.76
C ALA A 2 5.57 -24.12 -5.09
N LYS A 3 4.86 -24.07 -6.22
CA LYS A 3 5.48 -24.19 -7.54
C LYS A 3 5.04 -23.06 -8.45
N ILE A 4 5.99 -22.46 -9.16
CA ILE A 4 5.74 -21.51 -10.24
C ILE A 4 6.08 -22.24 -11.54
N LEU A 5 5.08 -22.51 -12.37
CA LEU A 5 5.26 -23.14 -13.67
C LEU A 5 5.03 -22.10 -14.78
N ILE A 6 6.11 -21.72 -15.45
CA ILE A 6 6.09 -20.71 -16.52
C ILE A 6 5.79 -21.37 -17.87
N PRO A 7 4.91 -20.81 -18.72
CA PRO A 7 4.68 -21.30 -20.08
C PRO A 7 5.96 -21.40 -20.90
N SER A 8 6.05 -22.43 -21.76
CA SER A 8 7.15 -22.55 -22.72
C SER A 8 7.25 -21.36 -23.69
N SER A 9 6.16 -20.63 -23.92
CA SER A 9 6.12 -19.36 -24.66
C SER A 9 6.73 -18.18 -23.91
N LEU A 10 6.93 -18.30 -22.59
CA LEU A 10 7.46 -17.27 -21.69
C LEU A 10 8.76 -17.70 -20.99
N ILE A 11 9.57 -18.59 -21.58
CA ILE A 11 10.84 -19.05 -20.98
C ILE A 11 11.75 -17.92 -20.47
N PRO A 12 11.89 -16.76 -21.16
CA PRO A 12 12.70 -15.66 -20.63
C PRO A 12 12.23 -15.15 -19.24
N LEU A 13 10.93 -15.25 -18.94
CA LEU A 13 10.34 -14.83 -17.67
C LEU A 13 10.88 -15.66 -16.48
N THR A 14 11.30 -16.90 -16.71
CA THR A 14 11.90 -17.76 -15.67
C THR A 14 13.12 -17.09 -15.03
N GLY A 15 13.98 -16.44 -15.82
CA GLY A 15 15.15 -15.73 -15.29
C GLY A 15 14.76 -14.53 -14.42
N ALA A 16 13.77 -13.76 -14.87
CA ALA A 16 13.27 -12.59 -14.13
C ALA A 16 12.61 -12.99 -12.81
N VAL A 17 11.77 -14.05 -12.80
CA VAL A 17 11.14 -14.57 -11.58
C VAL A 17 12.18 -15.09 -10.58
N LEU A 18 13.22 -15.78 -11.05
CA LEU A 18 14.31 -16.21 -10.18
C LEU A 18 15.02 -15.01 -9.53
N GLN A 19 15.27 -13.95 -10.29
CA GLN A 19 15.85 -12.72 -9.76
C GLN A 19 14.96 -12.06 -8.70
N CYS A 20 13.64 -11.97 -8.95
CA CYS A 20 12.67 -11.46 -7.97
C CYS A 20 12.68 -12.28 -6.67
N LEU A 21 12.70 -13.62 -6.78
CA LEU A 21 12.77 -14.51 -5.62
C LEU A 21 14.05 -14.29 -4.80
N LEU A 22 15.21 -14.17 -5.46
CA LEU A 22 16.48 -13.90 -4.78
C LEU A 22 16.46 -12.56 -4.05
N LEU A 23 15.90 -11.51 -4.66
CA LEU A 23 15.73 -10.21 -4.01
C LEU A 23 14.76 -10.27 -2.83
N ALA A 24 13.65 -11.01 -2.95
CA ALA A 24 12.75 -11.24 -1.83
C ALA A 24 13.45 -11.98 -0.68
N LYS A 25 14.31 -12.96 -0.98
CA LYS A 25 15.12 -13.65 0.03
C LYS A 25 16.05 -12.69 0.79
N GLU A 26 16.67 -11.72 0.11
CA GLU A 26 17.49 -10.70 0.76
C GLU A 26 16.70 -9.83 1.75
N GLN A 27 15.39 -9.66 1.53
CA GLN A 27 14.48 -8.93 2.43
C GLN A 27 13.86 -9.81 3.52
N GLY A 28 14.27 -11.08 3.62
CA GLY A 28 13.81 -12.00 4.66
C GLY A 28 12.61 -12.86 4.31
N PHE A 29 12.15 -12.85 3.05
CA PHE A 29 11.11 -13.79 2.61
C PHE A 29 11.66 -15.21 2.47
N SER A 30 10.86 -16.20 2.89
CA SER A 30 11.20 -17.61 2.73
C SER A 30 10.88 -18.06 1.30
N ILE A 31 11.90 -18.43 0.54
CA ILE A 31 11.75 -18.93 -0.83
C ILE A 31 12.17 -20.40 -1.01
N ASP A 32 12.70 -21.03 0.05
CA ASP A 32 13.34 -22.36 -0.06
C ASP A 32 12.35 -23.48 -0.42
N GLU A 33 11.05 -23.23 -0.25
CA GLU A 33 9.96 -24.13 -0.64
C GLU A 33 9.33 -23.80 -2.00
N ILE A 34 9.87 -22.84 -2.75
CA ILE A 34 9.36 -22.44 -4.06
C ILE A 34 10.16 -23.14 -5.16
N GLU A 35 9.51 -24.04 -5.90
CA GLU A 35 10.09 -24.66 -7.09
C GLU A 35 9.70 -23.87 -8.34
N LEU A 36 10.69 -23.47 -9.13
CA LEU A 36 10.48 -22.81 -10.42
C LEU A 36 10.65 -23.83 -11.55
N GLY A 37 9.66 -23.92 -12.44
CA GLY A 37 9.64 -24.85 -13.56
C GLY A 37 9.02 -24.26 -14.82
N VAL A 38 9.00 -25.05 -15.88
CA VAL A 38 8.38 -24.71 -17.16
C VAL A 38 7.24 -25.69 -17.45
N SER A 39 6.16 -25.20 -18.06
CA SER A 39 4.97 -25.97 -18.42
C SER A 39 4.63 -25.81 -19.91
N PRO A 40 4.03 -26.83 -20.56
CA PRO A 40 3.50 -26.70 -21.92
C PRO A 40 2.19 -25.89 -22.00
N THR A 41 1.62 -25.47 -20.86
CA THR A 41 0.39 -24.65 -20.82
C THR A 41 0.65 -23.23 -21.31
N GLN A 42 -0.41 -22.53 -21.72
CA GLN A 42 -0.36 -21.11 -22.06
C GLN A 42 -0.44 -20.19 -20.83
N PHE A 43 -0.89 -20.71 -19.68
CA PHE A 43 -0.98 -19.96 -18.42
C PHE A 43 0.21 -20.23 -17.51
N ILE A 44 0.64 -19.21 -16.78
CA ILE A 44 1.50 -19.37 -15.62
C ILE A 44 0.69 -20.05 -14.53
N GLN A 45 1.21 -21.13 -13.96
CA GLN A 45 0.52 -21.88 -12.91
C GLN A 45 1.24 -21.69 -11.57
N LEU A 46 0.51 -21.23 -10.56
CA LEU A 46 0.98 -21.10 -9.18
C LEU A 46 0.32 -22.20 -8.35
N VAL A 47 1.09 -23.23 -8.02
CA VAL A 47 0.62 -24.35 -7.21
C VAL A 47 0.95 -24.04 -5.75
N LEU A 48 -0.06 -23.68 -4.96
CA LEU A 48 0.04 -23.35 -3.55
C LEU A 48 -0.68 -24.43 -2.71
N GLY A 49 0.07 -25.44 -2.27
CA GLY A 49 -0.50 -26.59 -1.56
C GLY A 49 -1.41 -27.42 -2.46
N GLN A 50 -2.72 -27.41 -2.19
CA GLN A 50 -3.73 -28.11 -3.00
C GLN A 50 -4.36 -27.20 -4.07
N ASN A 51 -4.14 -25.90 -3.98
CA ASN A 51 -4.73 -24.92 -4.88
C ASN A 51 -3.78 -24.67 -6.05
N THR A 52 -4.34 -24.47 -7.24
CA THR A 52 -3.58 -24.05 -8.42
C THR A 52 -4.24 -22.84 -9.01
N PHE A 53 -3.53 -21.72 -9.00
CA PHE A 53 -3.95 -20.48 -9.63
C PHE A 53 -3.33 -20.38 -11.03
N ARG A 54 -4.10 -19.87 -11.98
CA ARG A 54 -3.69 -19.68 -13.38
C ARG A 54 -3.67 -18.20 -13.68
N VAL A 55 -2.50 -17.71 -14.07
CA VAL A 55 -2.26 -16.32 -14.45
C VAL A 55 -1.99 -16.27 -15.95
N GLY A 56 -2.85 -15.59 -16.69
CA GLY A 56 -2.69 -15.28 -18.10
C GLY A 56 -2.09 -13.89 -18.33
N THR A 57 -1.61 -13.63 -19.55
CA THR A 57 -1.14 -12.30 -19.95
C THR A 57 -1.23 -12.11 -21.46
N ASP A 58 -1.43 -10.86 -21.90
CA ASP A 58 -1.41 -10.46 -23.32
C ASP A 58 -0.02 -10.22 -23.93
N LEU A 59 1.05 -10.51 -23.17
CA LEU A 59 2.43 -10.48 -23.69
C LEU A 59 2.76 -11.68 -24.59
N ILE A 60 1.93 -12.72 -24.55
CA ILE A 60 1.92 -13.84 -25.48
C ILE A 60 0.58 -13.87 -26.20
N ASP A 61 0.53 -14.45 -27.40
CA ASP A 61 -0.71 -14.61 -28.15
C ASP A 61 -1.79 -15.25 -27.26
N VAL A 62 -2.77 -14.45 -26.85
CA VAL A 62 -3.85 -14.91 -25.97
C VAL A 62 -4.81 -15.75 -26.79
N CYS A 63 -4.72 -17.08 -26.61
CA CYS A 63 -5.72 -18.01 -27.12
C CYS A 63 -7.08 -17.76 -26.44
N GLU A 64 -8.14 -18.07 -27.19
CA GLU A 64 -9.59 -17.94 -26.94
C GLU A 64 -10.13 -18.55 -25.60
N GLU A 65 -9.27 -18.91 -24.64
CA GLU A 65 -9.56 -19.62 -23.38
C GLU A 65 -9.40 -18.77 -22.10
N ALA A 66 -9.55 -17.44 -22.19
CA ALA A 66 -9.47 -16.52 -21.04
C ALA A 66 -10.46 -16.87 -19.90
N GLU A 67 -11.50 -17.66 -20.19
CA GLU A 67 -12.49 -18.13 -19.22
C GLU A 67 -11.92 -19.11 -18.17
N THR A 68 -10.73 -19.66 -18.38
CA THR A 68 -10.15 -20.70 -17.49
C THR A 68 -9.05 -20.19 -16.56
N ALA A 69 -8.70 -18.90 -16.65
CA ALA A 69 -7.70 -18.26 -15.81
C ALA A 69 -8.34 -17.58 -14.60
N ASP A 70 -7.66 -17.63 -13.46
CA ASP A 70 -8.07 -16.91 -12.26
C ASP A 70 -7.82 -15.40 -12.43
N PHE A 71 -6.68 -15.05 -13.05
CA PHE A 71 -6.32 -13.67 -13.41
C PHE A 71 -5.73 -13.60 -14.81
N VAL A 72 -6.00 -12.51 -15.53
CA VAL A 72 -5.38 -12.20 -16.82
C VAL A 72 -4.86 -10.77 -16.81
N LEU A 73 -3.54 -10.61 -16.90
CA LEU A 73 -2.89 -9.31 -16.93
C LEU A 73 -2.81 -8.77 -18.37
N TYR A 74 -3.49 -7.66 -18.61
CA TYR A 74 -3.47 -6.94 -19.87
C TYR A 74 -2.59 -5.70 -19.77
N TYR A 75 -1.47 -5.70 -20.51
CA TYR A 75 -0.55 -4.57 -20.64
C TYR A 75 -0.79 -3.76 -21.93
N GLN A 76 -1.50 -4.33 -22.90
CA GLN A 76 -1.71 -3.78 -24.24
C GLN A 76 -3.20 -3.74 -24.63
N SER A 77 -4.09 -3.55 -23.65
CA SER A 77 -5.55 -3.62 -23.88
C SER A 77 -6.07 -2.56 -24.85
N GLY A 78 -5.47 -1.37 -24.89
CA GLY A 78 -5.94 -0.22 -25.68
C GLY A 78 -7.27 0.37 -25.21
N LEU A 79 -7.79 -0.08 -24.06
CA LEU A 79 -9.06 0.37 -23.49
C LEU A 79 -8.93 1.75 -22.82
N SER A 80 -10.03 2.49 -22.81
CA SER A 80 -10.23 3.65 -21.93
C SER A 80 -10.59 3.21 -20.51
N VAL A 81 -10.46 4.14 -19.56
CA VAL A 81 -10.83 3.92 -18.15
C VAL A 81 -12.29 3.47 -18.02
N SER A 82 -13.20 4.08 -18.78
CA SER A 82 -14.63 3.75 -18.74
C SER A 82 -14.94 2.36 -19.30
N GLU A 83 -14.20 1.90 -20.32
CA GLU A 83 -14.38 0.58 -20.92
C GLU A 83 -13.90 -0.56 -20.02
N CYS A 84 -12.88 -0.33 -19.17
CA CYS A 84 -12.41 -1.31 -18.19
C CYS A 84 -13.51 -1.78 -17.24
N ARG A 85 -14.51 -0.93 -16.95
CA ARG A 85 -15.64 -1.29 -16.10
C ARG A 85 -16.49 -2.44 -16.65
N GLN A 86 -16.55 -2.61 -17.96
CA GLN A 86 -17.40 -3.62 -18.60
C GLN A 86 -16.69 -4.97 -18.78
N GLN A 87 -15.44 -5.08 -18.30
CA GLN A 87 -14.60 -6.25 -18.53
C GLN A 87 -14.79 -7.33 -17.45
N PRO A 88 -14.45 -8.60 -17.74
CA PRO A 88 -14.61 -9.73 -16.83
C PRO A 88 -13.87 -9.57 -15.48
N SER A 89 -14.34 -10.26 -14.45
CA SER A 89 -13.76 -10.23 -13.10
C SER A 89 -12.31 -10.73 -13.00
N SER A 90 -11.88 -11.61 -13.89
CA SER A 90 -10.50 -12.09 -13.96
C SER A 90 -9.54 -11.11 -14.64
N ALA A 91 -10.06 -10.05 -15.30
CA ALA A 91 -9.22 -9.12 -16.05
C ALA A 91 -8.54 -8.09 -15.14
N ILE A 92 -7.24 -7.94 -15.30
CA ILE A 92 -6.40 -6.97 -14.62
C ILE A 92 -5.75 -6.10 -15.69
N PHE A 93 -6.11 -4.82 -15.73
CA PHE A 93 -5.58 -3.87 -16.69
C PHE A 93 -4.44 -3.09 -16.09
N ILE A 94 -3.31 -3.11 -16.76
CA ILE A 94 -2.06 -2.54 -16.28
C ILE A 94 -1.67 -1.41 -17.22
N GLY A 95 -1.57 -0.19 -16.70
CA GLY A 95 -1.05 0.93 -17.47
C GLY A 95 -2.08 1.72 -18.30
N ILE A 96 -3.35 1.76 -17.89
CA ILE A 96 -4.41 2.51 -18.61
C ILE A 96 -4.17 4.01 -18.48
N GLN A 97 -4.03 4.72 -19.60
CA GLN A 97 -3.80 6.17 -19.59
C GLN A 97 -5.10 6.91 -19.23
N ASP A 98 -5.05 7.74 -18.19
CA ASP A 98 -6.18 8.58 -17.81
C ASP A 98 -6.17 9.91 -18.57
N VAL A 99 -6.55 9.85 -19.84
CA VAL A 99 -6.64 11.04 -20.71
C VAL A 99 -7.92 11.84 -20.43
N GLU A 100 -8.95 11.20 -19.90
CA GLU A 100 -10.30 11.75 -19.72
C GLU A 100 -10.43 12.65 -18.48
N SER A 101 -9.64 12.43 -17.42
CA SER A 101 -9.67 13.28 -16.21
C SER A 101 -9.24 14.73 -16.46
N LYS A 102 -8.61 15.01 -17.60
CA LYS A 102 -8.18 16.36 -18.01
C LYS A 102 -9.28 17.25 -18.59
N LEU A 103 -10.48 16.72 -18.82
CA LEU A 103 -11.58 17.52 -19.37
C LEU A 103 -12.29 18.40 -18.33
N ASP A 104 -12.13 18.12 -17.03
CA ASP A 104 -12.94 18.75 -15.98
C ASP A 104 -12.17 19.63 -14.98
N ASP A 105 -10.86 19.89 -15.18
CA ASP A 105 -10.10 20.72 -14.25
C ASP A 105 -9.29 21.86 -14.89
N SER A 106 -9.53 23.05 -14.34
CA SER A 106 -8.92 24.35 -14.64
C SER A 106 -7.41 24.46 -14.30
N VAL A 107 -6.74 23.34 -14.03
CA VAL A 107 -5.33 23.26 -13.65
C VAL A 107 -4.56 22.45 -14.70
N LYS A 108 -3.65 23.12 -15.42
CA LYS A 108 -2.75 22.50 -16.39
C LYS A 108 -1.73 21.59 -15.68
N THR A 109 -2.07 20.33 -15.44
CA THR A 109 -1.08 19.28 -15.13
C THR A 109 -0.59 18.65 -16.44
N THR A 110 0.72 18.70 -16.67
CA THR A 110 1.36 18.42 -17.97
C THR A 110 1.52 16.93 -18.31
N SER A 111 1.09 16.00 -17.46
CA SER A 111 1.16 14.56 -17.71
C SER A 111 -0.10 13.86 -17.21
N ALA A 112 -0.68 12.95 -18.02
CA ALA A 112 -1.82 12.15 -17.60
C ALA A 112 -1.34 11.06 -16.64
N ASP A 113 -2.07 10.83 -15.56
CA ASP A 113 -1.79 9.70 -14.68
C ASP A 113 -2.11 8.38 -15.38
N VAL A 114 -1.49 7.32 -14.88
CA VAL A 114 -1.69 5.96 -15.39
C VAL A 114 -2.38 5.15 -14.31
N LEU A 115 -3.39 4.38 -14.70
CA LEU A 115 -4.19 3.55 -13.80
C LEU A 115 -3.92 2.07 -14.02
N ASP A 116 -3.74 1.33 -12.93
CA ASP A 116 -3.89 -0.12 -12.92
C ASP A 116 -5.25 -0.46 -12.30
N ILE A 117 -6.06 -1.25 -13.00
CA ILE A 117 -7.49 -1.44 -12.69
C ILE A 117 -7.80 -2.94 -12.64
N TRP A 118 -8.43 -3.39 -11.56
CA TRP A 118 -8.86 -4.79 -11.41
C TRP A 118 -10.16 -4.87 -10.61
N ARG A 119 -10.71 -6.08 -10.52
CA ARG A 119 -11.85 -6.40 -9.65
C ARG A 119 -11.37 -7.26 -8.49
N HIS A 120 -11.81 -6.93 -7.27
CA HIS A 120 -11.42 -7.67 -6.09
C HIS A 120 -12.01 -9.10 -6.13
N PRO A 121 -11.22 -10.16 -5.88
CA PRO A 121 -11.64 -11.54 -6.15
C PRO A 121 -12.87 -12.04 -5.37
N VAL A 122 -13.19 -11.42 -4.23
CA VAL A 122 -14.25 -11.89 -3.32
C VAL A 122 -15.58 -11.16 -3.50
N ASN A 123 -15.53 -9.84 -3.74
CA ASN A 123 -16.73 -8.99 -3.77
C ASN A 123 -16.95 -8.32 -5.14
N ASP A 124 -16.07 -8.56 -6.11
CA ASP A 124 -16.13 -8.05 -7.48
C ASP A 124 -16.13 -6.51 -7.59
N GLU A 125 -15.76 -5.81 -6.52
CA GLU A 125 -15.61 -4.35 -6.54
C GLU A 125 -14.42 -3.95 -7.39
N ILE A 126 -14.62 -2.94 -8.25
CA ILE A 126 -13.53 -2.37 -9.04
C ILE A 126 -12.61 -1.59 -8.09
N ARG A 127 -11.31 -1.82 -8.23
CA ARG A 127 -10.25 -1.11 -7.53
C ARG A 127 -9.22 -0.61 -8.54
N ALA A 128 -8.54 0.47 -8.18
CA ALA A 128 -7.49 1.00 -9.02
C ALA A 128 -6.33 1.60 -8.23
N LEU A 129 -5.15 1.58 -8.85
CA LEU A 129 -3.93 2.24 -8.41
C LEU A 129 -3.60 3.35 -9.41
N SER A 130 -3.35 4.56 -8.92
CA SER A 130 -2.84 5.68 -9.70
C SER A 130 -1.32 5.77 -9.58
N VAL A 131 -0.65 5.89 -10.73
CA VAL A 131 0.79 6.07 -10.87
C VAL A 131 1.03 7.43 -11.51
N ALA A 132 1.65 8.34 -10.74
CA ALA A 132 1.97 9.68 -11.21
C ALA A 132 3.05 9.63 -12.31
N SER A 133 2.75 10.24 -13.46
CA SER A 133 3.67 10.25 -14.61
C SER A 133 4.95 11.09 -14.39
N THR A 134 4.99 11.91 -13.33
CA THR A 134 6.17 12.71 -12.94
C THR A 134 7.26 11.92 -12.23
N SER A 135 6.96 10.69 -11.77
CA SER A 135 7.96 9.77 -11.22
C SER A 135 8.81 9.19 -12.36
N ARG A 136 9.92 9.88 -12.66
CA ARG A 136 11.08 9.45 -13.48
C ARG A 136 10.75 8.46 -14.60
N THR A 137 10.54 9.02 -15.80
CA THR A 137 10.84 8.44 -17.12
C THR A 137 11.48 7.04 -17.13
N THR A 138 10.66 6.00 -17.02
CA THR A 138 10.93 4.68 -17.59
C THR A 138 9.60 4.10 -18.04
N THR A 139 9.48 3.81 -19.34
CA THR A 139 8.42 2.94 -19.85
C THR A 139 8.33 1.70 -18.96
N LEU A 140 7.13 1.34 -18.53
CA LEU A 140 6.92 0.17 -17.70
C LEU A 140 7.60 -1.05 -18.32
N GLN A 141 8.50 -1.69 -17.57
CA GLN A 141 9.06 -2.98 -17.96
C GLN A 141 8.02 -4.07 -17.68
N THR A 142 7.19 -4.38 -18.68
CA THR A 142 6.05 -5.31 -18.56
C THR A 142 6.47 -6.68 -18.07
N ASP A 143 7.59 -7.21 -18.57
CA ASP A 143 8.11 -8.53 -18.19
C ASP A 143 8.56 -8.55 -16.72
N GLN A 144 9.22 -7.48 -16.28
CA GLN A 144 9.68 -7.33 -14.89
C GLN A 144 8.48 -7.15 -13.95
N HIS A 145 7.47 -6.39 -14.36
CA HIS A 145 6.24 -6.25 -13.61
C HIS A 145 5.54 -7.61 -13.44
N LEU A 146 5.35 -8.34 -14.55
CA LEU A 146 4.75 -9.67 -14.53
C LEU A 146 5.54 -10.64 -13.64
N ALA A 147 6.88 -10.61 -13.72
CA ALA A 147 7.74 -11.43 -12.87
C ALA A 147 7.54 -11.12 -11.39
N TRP A 148 7.48 -9.84 -11.01
CA TRP A 148 7.18 -9.43 -9.63
C TRP A 148 5.79 -9.84 -9.19
N THR A 149 4.75 -9.59 -9.99
CA THR A 149 3.38 -9.98 -9.64
C THR A 149 3.29 -11.48 -9.40
N VAL A 150 3.84 -12.31 -10.29
CA VAL A 150 3.85 -13.78 -10.16
C VAL A 150 4.64 -14.22 -8.93
N THR A 151 5.77 -13.60 -8.65
CA THR A 151 6.60 -13.89 -7.47
C THR A 151 5.87 -13.57 -6.18
N LEU A 152 5.21 -12.41 -6.10
CA LEU A 152 4.47 -11.97 -4.93
C LEU A 152 3.24 -12.84 -4.68
N LEU A 153 2.49 -13.20 -5.73
CA LEU A 153 1.39 -14.16 -5.61
C LEU A 153 1.88 -15.53 -5.13
N ALA A 154 3.05 -16.00 -5.58
CA ALA A 154 3.65 -17.25 -5.10
C ALA A 154 4.14 -17.18 -3.64
N LEU A 155 4.43 -15.97 -3.15
CA LEU A 155 4.72 -15.66 -1.75
C LEU A 155 3.45 -15.45 -0.90
N ASP A 156 2.28 -15.78 -1.44
CA ASP A 156 0.97 -15.72 -0.77
C ASP A 156 0.48 -14.28 -0.48
N PHE A 157 0.97 -13.30 -1.25
CA PHE A 157 0.37 -11.97 -1.22
C PHE A 157 -0.97 -11.95 -1.96
N PRO A 158 -2.01 -11.29 -1.42
CA PRO A 158 -3.22 -10.96 -2.17
C PRO A 158 -2.90 -10.16 -3.44
N ILE A 159 -3.80 -10.20 -4.43
CA ILE A 159 -3.56 -9.54 -5.73
C ILE A 159 -3.37 -8.03 -5.58
N GLU A 160 -4.10 -7.38 -4.68
CA GLU A 160 -3.97 -5.96 -4.35
C GLU A 160 -2.53 -5.60 -3.94
N ASP A 161 -1.98 -6.38 -3.01
CA ASP A 161 -0.65 -6.16 -2.46
C ASP A 161 0.41 -6.50 -3.51
N ALA A 162 0.19 -7.58 -4.26
CA ALA A 162 1.08 -7.97 -5.36
C ALA A 162 1.19 -6.88 -6.43
N LEU A 163 0.08 -6.26 -6.83
CA LEU A 163 0.07 -5.15 -7.80
C LEU A 163 0.72 -3.88 -7.21
N THR A 164 0.40 -3.55 -5.96
CA THR A 164 0.96 -2.39 -5.25
C THR A 164 2.48 -2.48 -5.11
N LEU A 165 3.00 -3.67 -4.79
CA LEU A 165 4.44 -3.92 -4.63
C LEU A 165 5.14 -4.11 -5.98
N ALA A 166 4.53 -4.75 -6.97
CA ALA A 166 5.18 -5.00 -8.26
C ALA A 166 5.56 -3.70 -8.98
N ARG A 167 4.75 -2.65 -8.84
CA ARG A 167 5.00 -1.34 -9.47
C ARG A 167 6.33 -0.69 -9.11
N PRO A 168 6.57 -0.31 -7.85
CA PRO A 168 7.80 0.38 -7.49
C PRO A 168 9.04 -0.49 -7.78
N MET A 169 8.92 -1.82 -7.72
CA MET A 169 10.02 -2.76 -8.00
C MET A 169 10.49 -2.75 -9.46
N THR A 170 9.73 -2.18 -10.39
CA THR A 170 10.18 -1.96 -11.77
C THR A 170 11.04 -0.71 -11.95
N ASN A 171 10.98 0.24 -11.01
CA ASN A 171 11.57 1.59 -11.15
C ASN A 171 12.80 1.83 -10.26
N VAL A 172 13.18 0.88 -9.40
CA VAL A 172 14.27 1.02 -8.42
C VAL A 172 15.56 0.32 -8.85
N SER A 173 15.95 0.54 -10.11
CA SER A 173 17.25 0.15 -10.64
C SER A 173 18.27 1.25 -10.38
N ARG A 174 19.28 1.00 -9.54
CA ARG A 174 20.41 1.93 -9.34
C ARG A 174 21.60 1.50 -10.19
N GLU A 175 21.99 2.34 -11.13
CA GLU A 175 23.28 2.23 -11.81
C GLU A 175 24.40 2.51 -10.81
N THR A 176 25.19 1.50 -10.51
CA THR A 176 26.41 1.63 -9.72
C THR A 176 27.59 1.33 -10.63
N LEU A 177 28.51 2.28 -10.78
CA LEU A 177 29.77 2.07 -11.50
C LEU A 177 30.71 1.28 -10.59
N ILE A 178 31.01 0.04 -10.97
CA ILE A 178 32.04 -0.78 -10.30
C ILE A 178 33.08 -1.12 -11.36
N ASN A 179 34.34 -0.74 -11.13
CA ASN A 179 35.47 -0.99 -12.03
C ASN A 179 35.30 -0.49 -13.48
N GLY A 180 34.50 0.55 -13.70
CA GLY A 180 34.25 1.12 -15.04
C GLY A 180 33.16 0.41 -15.84
N GLU A 181 32.54 -0.63 -15.29
CA GLU A 181 31.34 -1.26 -15.82
C GLU A 181 30.11 -0.74 -15.07
N THR A 182 29.04 -0.43 -15.81
CA THR A 182 27.76 0.00 -15.23
C THR A 182 27.02 -1.25 -14.77
N MET A 183 26.94 -1.48 -13.46
CA MET A 183 26.08 -2.52 -12.90
C MET A 183 24.75 -1.91 -12.48
N VAL A 184 23.67 -2.37 -13.10
CA VAL A 184 22.31 -2.04 -12.65
C VAL A 184 21.95 -3.00 -11.52
N LYS A 185 21.93 -2.52 -10.28
CA LYS A 185 21.40 -3.29 -9.15
C LYS A 185 19.92 -2.96 -8.99
N GLN A 186 19.05 -3.96 -9.17
CA GLN A 186 17.67 -3.87 -8.72
C GLN A 186 17.66 -3.87 -7.20
N GLU A 187 17.06 -2.86 -6.59
CA GLU A 187 16.89 -2.75 -5.14
C GLU A 187 15.44 -3.00 -4.75
N TRP A 188 15.19 -3.25 -3.46
CA TRP A 188 13.83 -3.29 -2.94
C TRP A 188 13.32 -1.85 -2.74
N ALA A 189 12.11 -1.57 -3.21
CA ALA A 189 11.50 -0.26 -3.03
C ALA A 189 11.22 0.02 -1.55
N SER A 190 11.66 1.19 -1.09
CA SER A 190 11.60 1.57 0.33
C SER A 190 11.14 3.00 0.55
N GLN A 191 11.02 3.81 -0.50
CA GLN A 191 10.52 5.17 -0.40
C GLN A 191 9.03 5.19 -0.72
N PHE A 192 8.24 5.83 0.15
CA PHE A 192 6.80 5.97 -0.04
C PHE A 192 6.44 6.55 -1.42
N ALA A 193 7.23 7.50 -1.90
CA ALA A 193 7.01 8.15 -3.20
C ALA A 193 7.19 7.23 -4.42
N ASP A 194 7.79 6.04 -4.25
CA ASP A 194 7.92 5.07 -5.34
C ASP A 194 6.62 4.30 -5.58
N PHE A 195 5.76 4.19 -4.55
CA PHE A 195 4.57 3.35 -4.57
C PHE A 195 3.39 4.05 -5.28
N PRO A 196 2.51 3.27 -5.93
CA PRO A 196 1.27 3.81 -6.46
C PRO A 196 0.33 4.27 -5.33
N THR A 197 -0.59 5.18 -5.68
CA THR A 197 -1.62 5.68 -4.76
C THR A 197 -2.95 5.00 -5.06
N PRO A 198 -3.64 4.39 -4.07
CA PRO A 198 -4.99 3.84 -4.28
C PRO A 198 -5.98 4.92 -4.72
N VAL A 199 -6.78 4.59 -5.74
CA VAL A 199 -7.88 5.45 -6.18
C VAL A 199 -9.05 5.28 -5.21
N LEU A 200 -9.37 6.35 -4.47
CA LEU A 200 -10.42 6.33 -3.45
C LEU A 200 -11.79 6.70 -4.02
N GLU A 201 -11.82 7.49 -5.10
CA GLU A 201 -13.02 7.89 -5.81
C GLU A 201 -12.77 7.98 -7.31
N ASP A 202 -13.63 7.35 -8.10
CA ASP A 202 -13.70 7.53 -9.55
C ASP A 202 -15.11 7.15 -10.03
N CYS A 203 -15.87 8.12 -10.54
CA CYS A 203 -17.26 7.89 -10.95
C CYS A 203 -17.40 6.98 -12.18
N ARG A 204 -16.39 6.98 -13.07
CA ARG A 204 -16.37 6.18 -14.30
C ARG A 204 -16.24 4.71 -13.94
N LEU A 205 -15.34 4.41 -13.01
CA LEU A 205 -15.13 3.07 -12.45
C LEU A 205 -16.17 2.70 -11.37
N GLY A 206 -16.90 3.67 -10.84
CA GLY A 206 -17.83 3.46 -9.73
C GLY A 206 -17.13 3.23 -8.39
N ILE A 207 -15.87 3.65 -8.28
CA ILE A 207 -15.09 3.57 -7.04
C ILE A 207 -15.59 4.69 -6.12
N LYS A 208 -16.03 4.30 -4.93
CA LYS A 208 -16.41 5.22 -3.86
C LYS A 208 -16.14 4.59 -2.51
N VAL A 209 -14.98 4.88 -1.94
CA VAL A 209 -14.59 4.35 -0.63
C VAL A 209 -15.33 5.08 0.50
N GLY A 210 -15.76 6.33 0.27
CA GLY A 210 -16.57 7.12 1.22
C GLY A 210 -15.78 8.02 2.17
N TRP A 211 -14.44 7.99 2.09
CA TRP A 211 -13.51 8.72 2.94
C TRP A 211 -12.78 9.84 2.17
N SER A 212 -13.38 10.37 1.11
CA SER A 212 -12.85 11.51 0.35
C SER A 212 -12.94 12.79 1.18
N SER A 213 -12.08 12.85 2.20
CA SER A 213 -11.66 14.11 2.75
C SER A 213 -11.13 14.91 1.55
N HIS A 214 -11.82 16.00 1.22
CA HIS A 214 -11.23 17.05 0.42
C HIS A 214 -10.02 17.50 1.23
N GLY A 215 -8.86 16.91 0.91
CA GLY A 215 -7.71 16.87 1.80
C GLY A 215 -7.26 18.28 2.11
N GLN A 216 -7.73 18.83 3.23
CA GLN A 216 -7.14 20.03 3.78
C GLN A 216 -5.74 19.62 4.19
N SER A 217 -4.74 20.22 3.54
CA SER A 217 -3.35 20.06 3.95
C SER A 217 -3.21 20.69 5.34
N VAL A 218 -3.34 19.85 6.36
CA VAL A 218 -3.08 20.17 7.75
C VAL A 218 -1.68 19.66 8.10
N ASN A 219 -0.87 20.52 8.71
CA ASN A 219 0.48 20.16 9.12
C ASN A 219 0.50 20.03 10.65
N PHE A 220 0.94 18.88 11.13
CA PHE A 220 1.19 18.65 12.55
C PHE A 220 2.69 18.80 12.85
N PRO A 221 3.07 19.32 14.03
CA PRO A 221 4.47 19.35 14.44
C PRO A 221 5.10 17.96 14.42
N HIS A 222 6.32 17.86 13.90
CA HIS A 222 7.10 16.62 14.03
C HIS A 222 7.46 16.38 15.49
N LEU A 223 7.49 15.11 15.89
CA LEU A 223 8.01 14.72 17.20
C LEU A 223 9.49 15.11 17.31
N SER A 224 9.86 15.72 18.44
CA SER A 224 11.22 16.16 18.72
C SER A 224 12.21 15.01 18.95
N LYS A 225 11.73 13.80 19.26
CA LYS A 225 12.56 12.62 19.52
C LYS A 225 12.70 11.77 18.26
N GLN A 226 13.92 11.26 18.03
CA GLN A 226 14.23 10.35 16.92
C GLN A 226 13.64 8.94 17.11
N SER A 227 13.29 8.56 18.35
CA SER A 227 12.66 7.28 18.67
C SER A 227 11.64 7.45 19.79
N LEU A 228 10.50 6.77 19.66
CA LEU A 228 9.44 6.73 20.69
C LEU A 228 9.86 5.94 21.93
N GLY A 229 10.87 5.07 21.83
CA GLY A 229 11.24 4.14 22.89
C GLY A 229 10.12 3.15 23.18
N LEU A 230 9.91 2.84 24.47
CA LEU A 230 8.76 2.04 24.91
C LEU A 230 7.52 2.94 24.96
N TYR A 231 6.49 2.58 24.18
CA TYR A 231 5.24 3.34 24.06
C TYR A 231 4.03 2.49 24.52
N PRO A 232 3.78 2.39 25.84
CA PRO A 232 2.66 1.62 26.35
C PRO A 232 1.33 2.34 26.10
N VAL A 233 0.31 1.54 25.80
CA VAL A 233 -1.10 1.94 25.76
C VAL A 233 -1.75 1.46 27.05
N VAL A 234 -2.26 2.39 27.85
CA VAL A 234 -2.82 2.11 29.18
C VAL A 234 -4.24 2.65 29.30
N ASP A 235 -5.06 2.00 30.09
CA ASP A 235 -6.50 2.27 30.23
C ASP A 235 -6.87 3.10 31.46
N ASP A 236 -5.90 3.45 32.30
CA ASP A 236 -6.11 4.22 33.53
C ASP A 236 -4.91 5.11 33.85
N VAL A 237 -5.17 6.31 34.36
CA VAL A 237 -4.11 7.28 34.70
C VAL A 237 -3.15 6.79 35.78
N SER A 238 -3.56 5.87 36.66
CA SER A 238 -2.69 5.29 37.69
C SER A 238 -1.51 4.52 37.09
N TRP A 239 -1.61 4.01 35.87
CA TRP A 239 -0.48 3.43 35.16
C TRP A 239 0.53 4.51 34.75
N ILE A 240 0.06 5.67 34.30
CA ILE A 240 0.93 6.79 33.95
C ILE A 240 1.72 7.25 35.19
N GLU A 241 1.06 7.34 36.35
CA GLU A 241 1.70 7.68 37.63
C GLU A 241 2.80 6.68 38.04
N ARG A 242 2.70 5.42 37.62
CA ARG A 242 3.70 4.38 37.90
C ARG A 242 4.83 4.35 36.89
N LEU A 243 4.53 4.61 35.61
CA LEU A 243 5.46 4.40 34.50
C LEU A 243 6.37 5.62 34.29
N LEU A 244 5.87 6.84 34.47
CA LEU A 244 6.67 8.05 34.31
C LEU A 244 7.90 8.09 35.25
N PRO A 245 7.81 7.74 36.55
CA PRO A 245 8.97 7.66 37.44
C PRO A 245 10.04 6.64 37.00
N LEU A 246 9.68 5.65 36.20
CA LEU A 246 10.59 4.62 35.68
C LEU A 246 11.32 5.07 34.40
N GLY A 247 11.09 6.31 33.93
CA GLY A 247 11.71 6.86 32.73
C GLY A 247 10.97 6.53 31.43
N ILE A 248 9.78 5.94 31.50
CA ILE A 248 8.93 5.68 30.34
C ILE A 248 8.18 6.97 30.02
N ASN A 249 8.70 7.75 29.07
CA ASN A 249 8.28 9.13 28.83
C ASN A 249 7.51 9.33 27.52
N THR A 250 7.01 8.26 26.93
CA THR A 250 6.08 8.25 25.80
C THR A 250 4.96 7.29 26.16
N ILE A 251 3.73 7.76 26.42
CA ILE A 251 2.63 6.92 26.91
C ILE A 251 1.30 7.34 26.25
N GLN A 252 0.42 6.38 25.95
CA GLN A 252 -0.93 6.66 25.47
C GLN A 252 -1.96 6.28 26.54
N LEU A 253 -2.84 7.22 26.90
CA LEU A 253 -4.04 6.92 27.68
C LEU A 253 -5.19 6.59 26.73
N ARG A 254 -5.75 5.39 26.86
CA ARG A 254 -6.88 4.88 26.09
C ARG A 254 -7.97 4.34 27.00
N ILE A 255 -8.88 5.23 27.39
CA ILE A 255 -10.11 4.86 28.11
C ILE A 255 -11.16 4.46 27.07
N LYS A 256 -11.79 3.29 27.21
CA LYS A 256 -12.78 2.80 26.24
C LYS A 256 -14.21 3.20 26.56
N ASP A 257 -14.51 3.48 27.84
CA ASP A 257 -15.86 3.79 28.29
C ASP A 257 -16.09 5.31 28.31
N PRO A 258 -16.85 5.88 27.36
CA PRO A 258 -17.13 7.32 27.34
C PRO A 258 -18.03 7.77 28.49
N TYR A 259 -18.71 6.85 29.19
CA TYR A 259 -19.58 7.15 30.33
C TYR A 259 -18.88 7.00 31.68
N GLN A 260 -17.58 6.72 31.67
CA GLN A 260 -16.79 6.61 32.86
C GLN A 260 -16.86 7.93 33.67
N PRO A 261 -17.33 7.93 34.93
CA PRO A 261 -17.63 9.16 35.67
C PRO A 261 -16.44 10.09 35.87
N ASP A 262 -15.22 9.54 35.91
CA ASP A 262 -13.98 10.26 36.14
C ASP A 262 -13.15 10.46 34.86
N LEU A 263 -13.71 10.20 33.66
CA LEU A 263 -13.02 10.28 32.36
C LEU A 263 -12.23 11.59 32.18
N GLU A 264 -12.89 12.73 32.33
CA GLU A 264 -12.24 14.03 32.16
C GLU A 264 -11.16 14.27 33.23
N GLN A 265 -11.37 13.79 34.45
CA GLN A 265 -10.41 13.93 35.55
C GLN A 265 -9.15 13.11 35.25
N GLN A 266 -9.31 11.89 34.74
CA GLN A 266 -8.20 11.04 34.34
C GLN A 266 -7.40 11.66 33.19
N ILE A 267 -8.07 12.20 32.17
CA ILE A 267 -7.41 12.87 31.03
C ILE A 267 -6.64 14.11 31.50
N ALA A 268 -7.28 14.98 32.29
CA ALA A 268 -6.62 16.19 32.80
C ALA A 268 -5.39 15.82 33.65
N ARG A 269 -5.50 14.80 34.49
CA ARG A 269 -4.40 14.31 35.33
C ARG A 269 -3.27 13.70 34.50
N ALA A 270 -3.57 12.93 33.47
CA ALA A 270 -2.59 12.36 32.56
C ALA A 270 -1.78 13.46 31.84
N ILE A 271 -2.45 14.52 31.40
CA ILE A 271 -1.81 15.68 30.76
C ILE A 271 -0.92 16.43 31.76
N GLU A 272 -1.40 16.66 32.98
CA GLU A 272 -0.61 17.29 34.04
C GLU A 272 0.66 16.49 34.35
N LEU A 273 0.53 15.17 34.48
CA LEU A 273 1.66 14.25 34.67
C LEU A 273 2.64 14.31 33.49
N GLY A 274 2.14 14.36 32.26
CA GLY A 274 2.98 14.56 31.07
C GLY A 274 3.85 15.80 31.18
N ARG A 275 3.27 16.94 31.58
CA ARG A 275 4.02 18.19 31.79
C ARG A 275 5.00 18.08 32.96
N GLN A 276 4.59 17.46 34.07
CA GLN A 276 5.41 17.32 35.26
C GLN A 276 6.71 16.54 35.00
N TYR A 277 6.64 15.52 34.15
CA TYR A 277 7.77 14.62 33.85
C TYR A 277 8.46 14.93 32.51
N ASP A 278 8.08 16.03 31.83
CA ASP A 278 8.54 16.33 30.46
C ASP A 278 8.36 15.13 29.51
N ALA A 279 7.17 14.53 29.58
CA ALA A 279 6.80 13.31 28.88
C ALA A 279 5.74 13.56 27.80
N GLN A 280 5.80 12.73 26.76
CA GLN A 280 4.87 12.71 25.64
C GLN A 280 3.66 11.83 25.98
N VAL A 281 2.66 12.42 26.63
CA VAL A 281 1.41 11.73 26.95
C VAL A 281 0.37 12.02 25.89
N PHE A 282 -0.02 10.98 25.16
CA PHE A 282 -1.04 11.04 24.10
C PHE A 282 -2.40 10.62 24.64
N ILE A 283 -3.45 11.36 24.26
CA ILE A 283 -4.83 11.04 24.60
C ILE A 283 -5.52 10.37 23.41
N ASN A 284 -6.02 9.15 23.59
CA ASN A 284 -6.74 8.42 22.55
C ASN A 284 -8.19 8.91 22.44
N ASP A 285 -8.69 9.08 21.22
CA ASP A 285 -10.09 9.37 20.80
C ASP A 285 -10.69 10.70 21.32
N TYR A 286 -10.43 11.09 22.57
CA TYR A 286 -11.01 12.26 23.25
C TYR A 286 -10.33 13.60 22.90
N TRP A 287 -10.26 13.90 21.60
CA TRP A 287 -9.51 15.04 21.08
C TRP A 287 -10.02 16.41 21.59
N GLN A 288 -11.32 16.57 21.84
CA GLN A 288 -11.86 17.80 22.41
C GLN A 288 -11.34 18.04 23.83
N LEU A 289 -11.24 16.98 24.64
CA LEU A 289 -10.67 17.06 25.99
C LEU A 289 -9.16 17.29 25.93
N ALA A 290 -8.48 16.68 24.96
CA ALA A 290 -7.06 16.91 24.73
C ALA A 290 -6.76 18.38 24.42
N ILE A 291 -7.55 19.02 23.53
CA ILE A 291 -7.46 20.46 23.25
C ILE A 291 -7.78 21.27 24.51
N LYS A 292 -8.90 20.98 25.18
CA LYS A 292 -9.37 21.71 26.36
C LYS A 292 -8.30 21.80 27.46
N HIS A 293 -7.58 20.70 27.67
CA HIS A 293 -6.57 20.59 28.72
C HIS A 293 -5.14 20.81 28.22
N GLY A 294 -4.91 21.01 26.91
CA GLY A 294 -3.61 21.24 26.29
C GLY A 294 -2.68 20.02 26.35
N ALA A 295 -3.16 18.88 25.88
CA ALA A 295 -2.39 17.65 25.78
C ALA A 295 -1.14 17.81 24.89
N PHE A 296 -0.16 16.93 25.07
CA PHE A 296 1.00 16.86 24.17
C PHE A 296 0.59 16.46 22.74
N GLY A 297 -0.35 15.50 22.62
CA GLY A 297 -0.89 15.05 21.35
C GLY A 297 -2.08 14.12 21.53
N VAL A 298 -2.70 13.76 20.41
CA VAL A 298 -3.81 12.80 20.35
C VAL A 298 -3.41 11.59 19.52
N HIS A 299 -4.06 10.46 19.78
CA HIS A 299 -4.09 9.33 18.86
C HIS A 299 -5.53 9.13 18.41
N LEU A 300 -5.73 9.09 17.10
CA LEU A 300 -7.06 9.02 16.48
C LEU A 300 -7.12 7.78 15.60
N GLY A 301 -8.21 7.01 15.75
CA GLY A 301 -8.57 6.01 14.78
C GLY A 301 -9.08 6.65 13.49
N GLN A 302 -9.40 5.80 12.51
CA GLN A 302 -9.92 6.27 11.22
C GLN A 302 -11.25 7.02 11.40
N GLU A 303 -12.18 6.45 12.16
CA GLU A 303 -13.50 7.04 12.45
C GLU A 303 -13.37 8.39 13.19
N ASP A 304 -12.45 8.50 14.15
CA ASP A 304 -12.23 9.75 14.86
C ASP A 304 -11.69 10.86 13.95
N ILE A 305 -10.92 10.52 12.91
CA ILE A 305 -10.44 11.49 11.94
C ILE A 305 -11.61 12.13 11.19
N GLU A 306 -12.66 11.35 10.86
CA GLU A 306 -13.86 11.86 10.17
C GLU A 306 -14.64 12.85 11.03
N ASP A 307 -14.76 12.57 12.33
CA ASP A 307 -15.50 13.40 13.27
C ASP A 307 -14.67 14.56 13.86
N SER A 308 -13.35 14.48 13.77
CA SER A 308 -12.44 15.48 14.34
C SER A 308 -12.29 16.72 13.47
N ASN A 309 -12.07 17.86 14.13
CA ASN A 309 -11.64 19.07 13.44
C ASN A 309 -10.10 19.10 13.38
N LEU A 310 -9.53 18.46 12.35
CA LEU A 310 -8.06 18.41 12.17
C LEU A 310 -7.41 19.80 12.07
N SER A 311 -8.10 20.77 11.46
CA SER A 311 -7.62 22.15 11.41
C SER A 311 -7.47 22.74 12.82
N GLN A 312 -8.49 22.55 13.68
CA GLN A 312 -8.42 22.97 15.08
C GLN A 312 -7.30 22.26 15.82
N LEU A 313 -7.17 20.93 15.66
CA LEU A 313 -6.10 20.14 16.28
C LEU A 313 -4.70 20.57 15.87
N SER A 314 -4.51 20.98 14.61
CA SER A 314 -3.21 21.42 14.11
C SER A 314 -2.75 22.77 14.67
N THR A 315 -3.69 23.57 15.20
CA THR A 315 -3.44 24.93 15.70
C THR A 315 -3.57 25.10 17.21
N ALA A 316 -4.04 24.05 17.91
CA ALA A 316 -4.22 24.03 19.36
C ALA A 316 -2.89 23.89 20.11
#